data_AF-A0A2V7NAQ3-F1
#
_entry.id   AF-A0A2V7NAQ3-F1
#
_cell.length_a   1.000
_cell.length_b   1.000
_cell.length_c   1.000
_cell.angle_alpha   90.00
_cell.angle_beta   90.00
_cell.angle_gamma   90.00
#
_symmetry.space_group_name_H-M   'P 1'
#
loop_
_entity.id
_entity.type
_entity.pdbx_description
1 polymer ?
#
loop_
_entity_poly.entity_id
_entity_poly.type
_entity_poly.pdbx_seq_one_letter_code
_entity_poly.pdbx_strand_id
1 'polypeptide(L)'
;MRLVSALFLAPVWLAAQSAPPGPADTAAKTGDPPPAAANHVETTLAGFKLTGFAEGSYSYSGRSVGDSSIVGRLYDRLQNRFMLNALALVLDKPYDPAKFSAGFHSELLLGQDATLIKSPGFDLGAEADVPHLYVTLNVPTASGNGVQFKVGRMVTLMGVEVIETIANPNWSEANQFIYVENFTGLGVSVETKFNQYVDAQFRVINGWDQVHDNNTHKSLMGRVGIYPDALSSISIVGYWGPE
;
A
#
# COMPACT_ATOMS: atom_id res chain seq x y z
N MET A 1 9.34 4.24 -23.95
CA MET A 1 8.57 5.51 -23.91
C MET A 1 8.74 6.06 -22.51
N ARG A 2 9.42 7.21 -22.32
CA ARG A 2 9.66 7.77 -20.98
C ARG A 2 8.49 8.69 -20.64
N LEU A 3 7.55 8.22 -19.83
CA LEU A 3 6.46 9.04 -19.32
C LEU A 3 6.90 9.63 -17.98
N VAL A 4 6.90 10.96 -17.87
CA VAL A 4 7.05 11.67 -16.60
C VAL A 4 5.69 12.28 -16.32
N SER A 5 4.98 11.73 -15.35
CA SER A 5 3.69 12.26 -14.89
C SER A 5 3.89 13.00 -13.58
N ALA A 6 3.43 14.25 -13.51
CA ALA A 6 3.33 15.02 -12.28
C ALA A 6 1.87 15.46 -12.14
N LEU A 7 1.24 15.07 -11.03
CA LEU A 7 -0.12 15.48 -10.68
C LEU A 7 -0.09 16.03 -9.25
N PHE A 8 -0.68 17.20 -9.05
CA PHE A 8 -0.79 17.84 -7.74
C PHE A 8 -2.18 17.56 -7.17
N LEU A 9 -2.26 16.90 -6.03
CA LEU A 9 -3.49 16.74 -5.25
C LEU A 9 -3.19 17.04 -3.78
N ALA A 10 -4.12 17.76 -3.14
CA ALA A 10 -4.09 17.98 -1.69
C ALA A 10 -4.42 16.65 -0.98
N PRO A 11 -3.61 16.17 -0.02
CA PRO A 11 -3.84 14.95 0.68
C PRO A 11 -4.89 15.20 1.75
N VAL A 12 -6.06 14.62 1.55
CA VAL A 12 -6.86 14.15 2.67
C VAL A 12 -6.55 12.67 2.71
N TRP A 13 -5.57 12.30 3.55
CA TRP A 13 -5.10 10.94 3.84
C TRP A 13 -4.14 10.30 2.82
N LEU A 14 -2.88 10.75 2.82
CA LEU A 14 -1.76 9.89 2.42
C LEU A 14 -0.85 9.72 3.65
N ALA A 15 -1.31 8.93 4.62
CA ALA A 15 -0.49 8.56 5.77
C ALA A 15 0.42 7.40 5.35
N ALA A 16 1.65 7.72 4.91
CA ALA A 16 2.72 6.75 4.90
C ALA A 16 2.78 6.08 6.29
N GLN A 17 2.84 4.75 6.31
CA GLN A 17 2.99 3.95 7.53
C GLN A 17 4.07 4.57 8.44
N SER A 18 3.66 4.83 9.69
CA SER A 18 4.41 5.44 10.79
C SER A 18 4.76 6.94 10.67
N ALA A 19 3.77 7.80 10.89
CA ALA A 19 4.03 9.17 11.36
C ALA A 19 4.24 9.18 12.89
N PRO A 20 5.26 9.86 13.44
CA PRO A 20 5.35 10.16 14.88
C PRO A 20 4.17 11.05 15.32
N PRO A 21 3.82 11.05 16.63
CA PRO A 21 2.75 11.90 17.13
C PRO A 21 3.10 13.38 16.88
N GLY A 22 2.22 14.09 16.18
CA GLY A 22 2.32 15.54 16.02
C GLY A 22 2.20 16.28 17.36
N PRO A 23 2.70 17.51 17.47
CA PRO A 23 2.52 18.34 18.66
C PRO A 23 1.04 18.52 19.01
N ALA A 24 0.72 18.57 20.30
CA ALA A 24 -0.65 18.78 20.78
C ALA A 24 -1.20 20.12 20.26
N ASP A 25 -2.29 20.04 19.49
CA ASP A 25 -3.00 21.20 18.98
C ASP A 25 -3.94 21.76 20.06
N THR A 26 -3.71 23.02 20.46
CA THR A 26 -4.48 23.74 21.48
C THR A 26 -5.63 24.56 20.87
N ALA A 27 -5.95 24.40 19.58
CA ALA A 27 -7.07 25.08 18.95
C ALA A 27 -8.41 24.37 19.21
N ALA A 28 -9.45 25.15 19.53
CA ALA A 28 -10.78 24.66 19.85
C ALA A 28 -11.40 23.87 18.68
N LYS A 29 -11.77 22.61 18.94
CA LYS A 29 -12.44 21.72 17.98
C LYS A 29 -13.82 22.26 17.63
N THR A 30 -13.97 22.77 16.42
CA THR A 30 -15.28 22.87 15.78
C THR A 30 -15.58 21.48 15.22
N GLY A 31 -16.69 20.86 15.64
CA GLY A 31 -16.94 19.43 15.46
C GLY A 31 -16.86 18.98 14.00
N ASP A 32 -16.00 17.99 13.75
CA ASP A 32 -15.96 17.28 12.49
C ASP A 32 -17.33 16.63 12.20
N PRO A 33 -17.76 16.56 10.93
CA PRO A 33 -18.91 15.74 10.55
C PRO A 33 -18.70 14.29 11.02
N PRO A 34 -19.78 13.54 11.32
CA PRO A 34 -19.67 12.18 11.83
C PRO A 34 -18.77 11.33 10.92
N PRO A 35 -17.80 10.57 11.45
CA PRO A 35 -17.03 9.62 10.66
C PRO A 35 -17.98 8.67 9.92
N ALA A 36 -17.75 8.44 8.63
CA ALA A 36 -18.37 7.34 7.93
C ALA A 36 -18.10 6.04 8.72
N ALA A 37 -19.09 5.14 8.76
CA ALA A 37 -19.05 3.92 9.58
C ALA A 37 -17.70 3.20 9.40
N ALA A 38 -16.96 3.06 10.51
CA ALA A 38 -15.63 2.47 10.52
C ALA A 38 -15.72 0.97 10.20
N ASN A 39 -15.50 0.59 8.93
CA ASN A 39 -15.30 -0.80 8.51
C ASN A 39 -13.86 -1.26 8.79
N HIS A 40 -13.26 -0.84 9.92
CA HIS A 40 -11.90 -1.21 10.29
C HIS A 40 -11.83 -1.59 11.77
N VAL A 41 -10.85 -2.44 12.10
CA VAL A 41 -10.51 -2.82 13.47
C VAL A 41 -9.08 -2.38 13.74
N GLU A 42 -8.82 -1.95 14.97
CA GLU A 42 -7.47 -1.70 15.49
C GLU A 42 -7.39 -2.12 16.95
N THR A 43 -6.43 -2.97 17.32
CA THR A 43 -6.17 -3.38 18.71
C THR A 43 -4.68 -3.65 18.94
N THR A 44 -4.17 -3.23 20.10
CA THR A 44 -2.78 -3.51 20.50
C THR A 44 -2.72 -4.72 21.44
N LEU A 45 -1.93 -5.73 21.12
CA LEU A 45 -1.63 -6.88 21.96
C LEU A 45 -0.13 -6.92 22.25
N ALA A 46 0.29 -6.76 23.51
CA ALA A 46 1.67 -7.05 23.96
C ALA A 46 2.82 -6.59 23.01
N GLY A 47 2.74 -5.36 22.49
CA GLY A 47 3.75 -4.81 21.56
C GLY A 47 3.54 -5.13 20.07
N PHE A 48 2.43 -5.80 19.75
CA PHE A 48 1.92 -6.02 18.40
C PHE A 48 0.65 -5.20 18.19
N LYS A 49 0.37 -4.85 16.94
CA LYS A 49 -0.83 -4.17 16.50
C LYS A 49 -1.57 -5.08 15.51
N LEU A 50 -2.83 -5.37 15.80
CA LEU A 50 -3.73 -6.07 14.88
C LEU A 50 -4.69 -5.03 14.30
N THR A 51 -4.65 -4.86 12.98
CA THR A 51 -5.60 -4.04 12.23
C THR A 51 -6.28 -4.86 11.13
N GLY A 52 -7.29 -4.29 10.50
CA GLY A 52 -7.93 -4.95 9.37
C GLY A 52 -9.18 -4.21 8.90
N PHE A 53 -9.73 -4.66 7.79
CA PHE A 53 -10.99 -4.17 7.25
C PHE A 53 -11.76 -5.29 6.55
N ALA A 54 -13.05 -5.06 6.33
CA ALA A 54 -13.89 -5.92 5.51
C ALA A 54 -14.69 -5.09 4.52
N GLU A 55 -14.79 -5.57 3.29
CA GLU A 55 -15.53 -4.96 2.21
C GLU A 55 -16.37 -5.99 1.46
N GLY A 56 -17.60 -5.60 1.17
CA GLY A 56 -18.43 -6.26 0.19
C GLY A 56 -19.17 -5.24 -0.66
N SER A 57 -19.56 -5.65 -1.86
CA SER A 57 -20.15 -4.74 -2.85
C SER A 57 -21.28 -5.38 -3.64
N TYR A 58 -22.03 -4.51 -4.32
CA TYR A 58 -22.94 -4.86 -5.39
C TYR A 58 -22.84 -3.80 -6.49
N SER A 59 -22.38 -4.19 -7.67
CA SER A 59 -22.30 -3.31 -8.85
C SER A 59 -23.32 -3.72 -9.90
N TYR A 60 -23.88 -2.75 -10.62
CA TYR A 60 -24.77 -3.01 -11.76
C TYR A 60 -24.33 -2.17 -12.97
N SER A 61 -24.38 -2.77 -14.17
CA SER A 61 -24.06 -2.07 -15.42
C SER A 61 -25.00 -2.50 -16.54
N GLY A 62 -25.68 -1.53 -17.17
CA GLY A 62 -26.48 -1.79 -18.37
C GLY A 62 -25.66 -2.05 -19.65
N ARG A 63 -24.32 -2.09 -19.56
CA ARG A 63 -23.39 -2.26 -20.68
C ARG A 63 -22.25 -3.23 -20.34
N SER A 64 -22.57 -4.33 -19.66
CA SER A 64 -21.60 -5.40 -19.41
C SER A 64 -21.24 -6.15 -20.69
N VAL A 65 -20.08 -6.80 -20.68
CA VAL A 65 -19.62 -7.69 -21.75
C VAL A 65 -19.71 -9.14 -21.27
N GLY A 66 -20.20 -10.01 -22.14
CA GLY A 66 -20.63 -11.36 -21.77
C GLY A 66 -21.76 -11.30 -20.74
N ASP A 67 -21.85 -12.31 -19.89
CA ASP A 67 -22.95 -12.40 -18.91
C ASP A 67 -22.70 -11.62 -17.61
N SER A 68 -21.50 -11.06 -17.39
CA SER A 68 -21.16 -10.51 -16.07
C SER A 68 -20.09 -9.42 -15.96
N SER A 69 -19.26 -9.16 -16.97
CA SER A 69 -18.08 -8.27 -16.78
C SER A 69 -18.39 -6.80 -17.05
N ILE A 70 -17.93 -5.91 -16.17
CA ILE A 70 -17.91 -4.46 -16.38
C ILE A 70 -16.49 -4.08 -16.83
N VAL A 71 -16.36 -3.69 -18.10
CA VAL A 71 -15.05 -3.38 -18.72
C VAL A 71 -14.41 -2.16 -18.08
N GLY A 72 -13.10 -2.25 -17.82
CA GLY A 72 -12.31 -1.15 -17.26
C GLY A 72 -12.41 -1.03 -15.74
N ARG A 73 -12.96 -2.03 -15.06
CA ARG A 73 -13.04 -2.10 -13.59
C ARG A 73 -12.22 -3.26 -13.06
N LEU A 74 -11.70 -3.12 -11.83
CA LEU A 74 -10.88 -4.14 -11.18
C LEU A 74 -11.66 -4.86 -10.07
N TYR A 75 -11.73 -4.31 -8.87
CA TYR A 75 -12.36 -4.97 -7.73
C TYR A 75 -13.88 -5.12 -7.90
N ASP A 76 -14.54 -4.18 -8.56
CA ASP A 76 -15.97 -4.23 -8.83
C ASP A 76 -16.31 -4.59 -10.30
N ARG A 77 -15.44 -5.38 -10.94
CA ARG A 77 -15.57 -5.85 -12.34
C ARG A 77 -16.78 -6.73 -12.66
N LEU A 78 -17.54 -7.20 -11.67
CA LEU A 78 -18.67 -8.10 -11.89
C LEU A 78 -19.99 -7.40 -11.60
N GLN A 79 -20.91 -7.45 -12.57
CA GLN A 79 -22.23 -6.86 -12.43
C GLN A 79 -23.27 -7.84 -11.84
N ASN A 80 -24.32 -7.24 -11.28
CA ASN A 80 -25.56 -7.86 -10.85
C ASN A 80 -25.36 -9.04 -9.89
N ARG A 81 -24.45 -8.87 -8.92
CA ARG A 81 -24.20 -9.85 -7.86
C ARG A 81 -23.59 -9.19 -6.64
N PHE A 82 -23.80 -9.81 -5.49
CA PHE A 82 -23.06 -9.47 -4.28
C PHE A 82 -21.67 -10.07 -4.35
N MET A 83 -20.67 -9.33 -3.86
CA MET A 83 -19.29 -9.79 -3.75
C MET A 83 -18.78 -9.58 -2.34
N LEU A 84 -18.03 -10.57 -1.85
CA LEU A 84 -17.10 -10.38 -0.74
C LEU A 84 -15.77 -9.96 -1.36
N ASN A 85 -15.51 -8.66 -1.36
CA ASN A 85 -14.35 -8.05 -1.99
C ASN A 85 -13.09 -8.41 -1.23
N ALA A 86 -13.05 -8.00 0.04
CA ALA A 86 -11.89 -8.15 0.89
C ALA A 86 -12.28 -8.40 2.35
N LEU A 87 -11.53 -9.27 3.00
CA LEU A 87 -11.32 -9.29 4.44
C LEU A 87 -9.80 -9.27 4.63
N ALA A 88 -9.30 -8.13 5.11
CA ALA A 88 -7.88 -7.93 5.36
C ALA A 88 -7.60 -7.97 6.86
N LEU A 89 -6.55 -8.70 7.25
CA LEU A 89 -6.04 -8.74 8.61
C LEU A 89 -4.55 -8.46 8.60
N VAL A 90 -4.14 -7.41 9.31
CA VAL A 90 -2.77 -6.92 9.38
C VAL A 90 -2.23 -7.13 10.78
N LEU A 91 -1.10 -7.82 10.88
CA LEU A 91 -0.35 -7.97 12.12
C LEU A 91 0.98 -7.24 12.00
N ASP A 92 1.17 -6.28 12.90
CA ASP A 92 2.34 -5.42 12.96
C ASP A 92 3.09 -5.60 14.27
N LYS A 93 4.42 -5.57 14.17
CA LYS A 93 5.28 -5.20 15.29
C LYS A 93 6.07 -3.96 14.88
N PRO A 94 5.82 -2.80 15.52
CA PRO A 94 6.52 -1.58 15.18
C PRO A 94 8.00 -1.66 15.58
N TYR A 95 8.84 -0.94 14.83
CA TYR A 95 10.21 -0.61 15.23
C TYR A 95 10.26 0.81 15.81
N ASP A 96 11.32 1.13 16.54
CA ASP A 96 11.61 2.46 17.05
C ASP A 96 12.70 3.12 16.17
N PRO A 97 12.39 4.19 15.42
CA PRO A 97 13.35 4.81 14.49
C PRO A 97 14.56 5.43 15.19
N ALA A 98 14.43 5.79 16.47
CA ALA A 98 15.52 6.37 17.26
C ALA A 98 16.45 5.31 17.88
N LYS A 99 16.14 4.02 17.74
CA LYS A 99 16.91 2.92 18.34
C LYS A 99 17.27 1.86 17.31
N PHE A 100 18.35 1.13 17.57
CA PHE A 100 18.60 -0.11 16.85
C PHE A 100 17.52 -1.13 17.23
N SER A 101 16.56 -1.35 16.34
CA SER A 101 15.34 -2.09 16.64
C SER A 101 14.81 -2.80 15.40
N ALA A 102 13.96 -3.80 15.60
CA ALA A 102 13.38 -4.57 14.52
C ALA A 102 11.86 -4.70 14.68
N GLY A 103 11.18 -4.70 13.54
CA GLY A 103 9.74 -4.87 13.41
C GLY A 103 9.40 -5.82 12.27
N PHE A 104 8.11 -6.08 12.10
CA PHE A 104 7.59 -6.77 10.93
C PHE A 104 6.18 -6.28 10.62
N HIS A 105 5.77 -6.51 9.38
CA HIS A 105 4.44 -6.24 8.87
C HIS A 105 3.99 -7.45 8.05
N SER A 106 2.79 -7.95 8.35
CA SER A 106 2.17 -9.04 7.61
C SER A 106 0.70 -8.73 7.39
N GLU A 107 0.20 -9.00 6.20
CA GLU A 107 -1.21 -8.82 5.85
C GLU A 107 -1.75 -10.08 5.19
N LEU A 108 -2.85 -10.61 5.73
CA LEU A 108 -3.64 -11.64 5.07
C LEU A 108 -4.83 -10.96 4.39
N LEU A 109 -4.98 -11.18 3.09
CA LEU A 109 -6.12 -10.72 2.31
C LEU A 109 -6.94 -11.92 1.85
N LEU A 110 -8.23 -11.92 2.17
CA LEU A 110 -9.19 -12.93 1.73
C LEU A 110 -10.29 -12.27 0.89
N GLY A 111 -10.79 -12.95 -0.14
CA GLY A 111 -11.90 -12.49 -0.97
C GLY A 111 -11.56 -12.37 -2.45
N GLN A 112 -12.52 -11.82 -3.21
CA GLN A 112 -12.41 -11.71 -4.66
C GLN A 112 -11.24 -10.83 -5.11
N ASP A 113 -10.85 -9.84 -4.33
CA ASP A 113 -9.79 -8.90 -4.69
C ASP A 113 -8.42 -9.59 -4.73
N ALA A 114 -8.19 -10.57 -3.85
CA ALA A 114 -6.99 -11.41 -3.84
C ALA A 114 -6.79 -12.18 -5.16
N THR A 115 -7.88 -12.51 -5.88
CA THR A 115 -7.78 -13.21 -7.17
C THR A 115 -7.08 -12.37 -8.24
N LEU A 116 -7.07 -11.04 -8.08
CA LEU A 116 -6.60 -10.07 -9.08
C LEU A 116 -5.16 -9.60 -8.82
N ILE A 117 -4.74 -9.56 -7.56
CA ILE A 117 -3.44 -9.00 -7.17
C ILE A 117 -2.37 -10.03 -6.79
N LYS A 118 -2.75 -11.32 -6.73
CA LYS A 118 -1.83 -12.37 -6.28
C LYS A 118 -0.66 -12.58 -7.23
N SER A 119 0.49 -12.86 -6.64
CA SER A 119 1.73 -13.11 -7.35
C SER A 119 1.99 -14.61 -7.56
N PRO A 120 2.42 -15.07 -8.75
CA PRO A 120 2.95 -16.42 -8.93
C PRO A 120 4.11 -16.74 -7.97
N GLY A 121 4.18 -18.01 -7.55
CA GLY A 121 5.21 -18.51 -6.63
C GLY A 121 4.81 -18.49 -5.15
N PHE A 122 3.61 -17.98 -4.83
CA PHE A 122 3.03 -18.04 -3.49
C PHE A 122 1.50 -18.16 -3.60
N ASP A 123 0.98 -19.38 -3.49
CA ASP A 123 -0.45 -19.67 -3.70
C ASP A 123 -1.10 -20.18 -2.42
N LEU A 124 -2.06 -19.41 -1.89
CA LEU A 124 -2.89 -19.78 -0.75
C LEU A 124 -4.32 -20.19 -1.16
N GLY A 125 -4.58 -20.24 -2.47
CA GLY A 125 -5.89 -20.47 -3.05
C GLY A 125 -6.30 -19.38 -4.04
N ALA A 126 -7.52 -19.50 -4.58
CA ALA A 126 -8.02 -18.52 -5.53
C ALA A 126 -8.27 -17.15 -4.88
N GLU A 127 -8.87 -17.15 -3.69
CA GLU A 127 -9.40 -15.96 -3.00
C GLU A 127 -8.61 -15.62 -1.73
N ALA A 128 -7.30 -15.90 -1.72
CA ALA A 128 -6.43 -15.61 -0.59
C ALA A 128 -5.04 -15.19 -1.06
N ASP A 129 -4.50 -14.15 -0.46
CA ASP A 129 -3.13 -13.69 -0.69
C ASP A 129 -2.50 -13.09 0.57
N VAL A 130 -1.18 -12.93 0.56
CA VAL A 130 -0.40 -12.19 1.57
C VAL A 130 0.38 -11.09 0.85
N PRO A 131 -0.23 -9.91 0.59
CA PRO A 131 0.42 -8.86 -0.20
C PRO A 131 1.60 -8.22 0.55
N HIS A 132 1.52 -8.18 1.86
CA HIS A 132 2.59 -7.74 2.75
C HIS A 132 3.12 -8.90 3.60
N LEU A 133 4.42 -9.16 3.53
CA LEU A 133 5.13 -10.05 4.44
C LEU A 133 6.60 -9.66 4.46
N TYR A 134 6.99 -8.78 5.38
CA TYR A 134 8.37 -8.34 5.50
C TYR A 134 8.78 -8.07 6.94
N VAL A 135 10.09 -8.20 7.17
CA VAL A 135 10.75 -7.75 8.40
C VAL A 135 11.50 -6.46 8.12
N THR A 136 11.59 -5.60 9.13
CA THR A 136 12.34 -4.34 9.07
C THR A 136 13.39 -4.31 10.17
N LEU A 137 14.63 -3.99 9.80
CA LEU A 137 15.68 -3.59 10.73
C LEU A 137 15.89 -2.08 10.64
N ASN A 138 15.78 -1.39 11.76
CA ASN A 138 16.09 0.03 11.87
C ASN A 138 17.50 0.25 12.42
N VAL A 139 18.28 1.05 11.70
CA VAL A 139 19.56 1.58 12.18
C VAL A 139 19.36 3.06 12.51
N PRO A 140 19.56 3.51 13.77
CA PRO A 140 19.29 4.88 14.16
C PRO A 140 20.30 5.84 13.50
N THR A 141 19.83 7.03 13.19
CA THR A 141 20.63 8.13 12.64
C THR A 141 20.58 9.33 13.57
N ALA A 142 21.49 10.28 13.40
CA ALA A 142 21.51 11.51 14.18
C ALA A 142 20.23 12.36 14.03
N SER A 143 19.47 12.19 12.94
CA SER A 143 18.18 12.88 12.74
C SER A 143 17.03 12.27 13.55
N GLY A 144 17.23 11.10 14.17
CA GLY A 144 16.19 10.38 14.91
C GLY A 144 15.20 9.60 14.03
N ASN A 145 15.31 9.70 12.70
CA ASN A 145 14.41 9.02 11.77
C ASN A 145 14.91 7.62 11.34
N GLY A 146 16.19 7.33 11.58
CA GLY A 146 16.81 6.05 11.23
C GLY A 146 16.93 5.80 9.73
N VAL A 147 17.57 4.68 9.38
CA VAL A 147 17.52 4.05 8.06
C VAL A 147 16.93 2.66 8.25
N GLN A 148 15.91 2.35 7.47
CA GLN A 148 15.20 1.08 7.52
C GLN A 148 15.65 0.16 6.39
N PHE A 149 16.03 -1.05 6.75
CA PHE A 149 16.31 -2.14 5.82
C PHE A 149 15.18 -3.15 5.91
N LYS A 150 14.47 -3.37 4.81
CA LYS A 150 13.36 -4.33 4.74
C LYS A 150 13.74 -5.52 3.88
N VAL A 151 13.25 -6.70 4.27
CA VAL A 151 13.37 -7.93 3.47
C VAL A 151 12.03 -8.65 3.49
N GLY A 152 11.50 -8.97 2.32
CA GLY A 152 10.24 -9.69 2.17
C GLY A 152 9.41 -9.22 0.97
N ARG A 153 8.14 -9.59 0.98
CA ARG A 153 7.16 -9.15 -0.03
C ARG A 153 6.51 -7.86 0.43
N MET A 154 6.53 -6.85 -0.42
CA MET A 154 6.05 -5.51 -0.13
C MET A 154 5.15 -5.03 -1.26
N VAL A 155 4.09 -4.28 -0.95
CA VAL A 155 3.32 -3.55 -1.97
C VAL A 155 4.21 -2.52 -2.64
N THR A 156 3.95 -2.26 -3.92
CA THR A 156 4.70 -1.37 -4.79
C THR A 156 4.94 0.04 -4.20
N LEU A 157 5.98 0.75 -4.70
CA LEU A 157 6.16 2.18 -4.43
C LEU A 157 5.41 3.08 -5.43
N MET A 158 4.80 2.48 -6.44
CA MET A 158 4.04 3.17 -7.49
C MET A 158 2.60 3.33 -7.03
N GLY A 159 1.93 4.33 -7.61
CA GLY A 159 0.51 4.52 -7.38
C GLY A 159 0.15 5.70 -6.52
N VAL A 160 -1.01 6.25 -6.85
CA VAL A 160 -1.78 7.14 -5.97
C VAL A 160 -2.82 6.33 -5.19
N GLU A 161 -3.40 5.33 -5.85
CA GLU A 161 -4.26 4.33 -5.23
C GLU A 161 -3.38 3.15 -4.77
N VAL A 162 -3.85 2.43 -3.74
CA VAL A 162 -3.17 1.29 -3.13
C VAL A 162 -4.09 0.07 -3.11
N ILE A 163 -3.55 -1.10 -2.78
CA ILE A 163 -4.34 -2.35 -2.78
C ILE A 163 -5.46 -2.35 -1.73
N GLU A 164 -5.25 -1.65 -0.61
CA GLU A 164 -6.24 -1.52 0.45
C GLU A 164 -7.24 -0.42 0.07
N THR A 165 -8.34 -0.82 -0.55
CA THR A 165 -9.42 0.06 -1.04
C THR A 165 -9.89 1.12 -0.04
N ILE A 166 -9.86 0.81 1.26
CA ILE A 166 -10.26 1.73 2.33
C ILE A 166 -9.35 2.97 2.44
N ALA A 167 -8.14 2.90 1.89
CA ALA A 167 -7.17 3.98 1.86
C ALA A 167 -7.26 4.81 0.57
N ASN A 168 -8.07 4.38 -0.40
CA ASN A 168 -8.22 5.06 -1.68
C ASN A 168 -9.27 6.17 -1.60
N PRO A 169 -9.07 7.30 -2.32
CA PRO A 169 -10.04 8.38 -2.38
C PRO A 169 -11.31 7.98 -3.12
N ASN A 170 -11.19 7.01 -4.04
CA ASN A 170 -12.28 6.46 -4.81
C ASN A 170 -12.57 5.05 -4.33
N TRP A 171 -13.85 4.67 -4.35
CA TRP A 171 -14.25 3.30 -4.04
C TRP A 171 -13.81 2.30 -5.13
N SER A 172 -13.74 2.73 -6.38
CA SER A 172 -13.31 1.90 -7.50
C SER A 172 -11.98 2.39 -8.02
N GLU A 173 -11.08 1.44 -8.25
CA GLU A 173 -9.75 1.72 -8.78
C GLU A 173 -9.79 2.43 -10.13
N ALA A 174 -8.96 3.45 -10.28
CA ALA A 174 -8.77 4.13 -11.55
C ALA A 174 -7.84 3.32 -12.47
N ASN A 175 -7.89 3.65 -13.76
CA ASN A 175 -7.07 3.00 -14.79
C ASN A 175 -5.55 3.08 -14.51
N GLN A 176 -5.10 4.04 -13.69
CA GLN A 176 -3.69 4.12 -13.31
C GLN A 176 -3.27 2.89 -12.49
N PHE A 177 -4.05 2.55 -11.46
CA PHE A 177 -3.83 1.35 -10.64
C PHE A 177 -3.88 0.06 -11.49
N ILE A 178 -4.82 0.00 -12.43
CA ILE A 178 -5.07 -1.21 -13.23
C ILE A 178 -3.95 -1.49 -14.26
N TYR A 179 -3.40 -0.45 -14.88
CA TYR A 179 -2.59 -0.61 -16.10
C TYR A 179 -1.19 -0.01 -16.03
N VAL A 180 -0.84 0.71 -14.97
CA VAL A 180 0.38 1.54 -14.93
C VAL A 180 1.25 1.22 -13.73
N GLU A 181 0.90 0.22 -12.91
CA GLU A 181 1.69 -0.25 -11.78
C GLU A 181 1.54 -1.75 -11.54
N ASN A 182 2.47 -2.30 -10.77
CA ASN A 182 2.38 -3.61 -10.14
C ASN A 182 1.77 -3.52 -8.76
N PHE A 183 1.32 -4.65 -8.21
CA PHE A 183 0.77 -4.69 -6.87
C PHE A 183 1.85 -4.91 -5.82
N THR A 184 2.71 -5.92 -6.02
CA THR A 184 3.71 -6.33 -5.03
C THR A 184 5.07 -6.64 -5.65
N GLY A 185 6.09 -6.79 -4.80
CA GLY A 185 7.40 -7.30 -5.17
C GLY A 185 8.11 -7.96 -3.98
N LEU A 186 8.66 -9.15 -4.21
CA LEU A 186 9.55 -9.81 -3.25
C LEU A 186 10.99 -9.32 -3.45
N GLY A 187 11.60 -8.84 -2.36
CA GLY A 187 13.00 -8.45 -2.40
C GLY A 187 13.46 -7.72 -1.13
N VAL A 188 14.31 -6.72 -1.34
CA VAL A 188 14.90 -5.90 -0.28
C VAL A 188 14.62 -4.42 -0.53
N SER A 189 14.47 -3.66 0.55
CA SER A 189 14.28 -2.21 0.54
C SER A 189 15.26 -1.51 1.46
N VAL A 190 15.72 -0.32 1.08
CA VAL A 190 16.35 0.65 1.96
C VAL A 190 15.57 1.95 1.90
N GLU A 191 15.22 2.47 3.07
CA GLU A 191 14.28 3.58 3.20
C GLU A 191 14.75 4.52 4.33
N THR A 192 14.53 5.82 4.16
CA THR A 192 14.81 6.79 5.20
C THR A 192 14.02 8.08 4.99
N LYS A 193 13.52 8.64 6.09
CA LYS A 193 13.03 10.02 6.14
C LYS A 193 14.18 10.93 6.56
N PHE A 194 14.67 11.76 5.64
CA PHE A 194 15.80 12.65 5.94
C PHE A 194 15.39 13.75 6.93
N ASN A 195 14.21 14.31 6.74
CA ASN A 195 13.59 15.33 7.59
C ASN A 195 12.08 15.39 7.34
N GLN A 196 11.38 16.39 7.87
CA GLN A 196 9.92 16.53 7.64
C GLN A 196 9.52 16.79 6.17
N TYR A 197 10.45 17.24 5.32
CA TYR A 197 10.19 17.66 3.95
C TYR A 197 10.58 16.61 2.90
N VAL A 198 11.50 15.69 3.20
CA VAL A 198 12.04 14.75 2.20
C VAL A 198 12.27 13.36 2.79
N ASP A 199 11.88 12.34 2.04
CA ASP A 199 12.26 10.94 2.25
C ASP A 199 12.69 10.28 0.92
N ALA A 200 13.37 9.15 1.03
CA ALA A 200 13.65 8.30 -0.12
C ALA A 200 13.52 6.81 0.22
N GLN A 201 13.18 6.05 -0.80
CA GLN A 201 13.04 4.60 -0.78
C GLN A 201 13.69 4.02 -2.04
N PHE A 202 14.40 2.92 -1.88
CA PHE A 202 15.00 2.18 -2.99
C PHE A 202 14.86 0.68 -2.76
N ARG A 203 14.48 -0.06 -3.79
CA ARG A 203 14.23 -1.48 -3.74
C ARG A 203 14.93 -2.24 -4.85
N VAL A 204 15.33 -3.45 -4.52
CA VAL A 204 15.74 -4.49 -5.46
C VAL A 204 14.77 -5.66 -5.27
N ILE A 205 14.02 -6.01 -6.32
CA ILE A 205 12.96 -7.01 -6.30
C ILE A 205 13.13 -8.03 -7.43
N ASN A 206 12.44 -9.16 -7.33
CA ASN A 206 12.46 -10.21 -8.35
C ASN A 206 11.81 -9.78 -9.69
N GLY A 207 10.86 -8.84 -9.65
CA GLY A 207 10.08 -8.39 -10.80
C GLY A 207 8.70 -7.90 -10.35
N TRP A 208 7.88 -7.42 -11.28
CA TRP A 208 6.50 -7.06 -11.00
C TRP A 208 5.68 -8.31 -10.64
N ASP A 209 5.10 -8.29 -9.44
CA ASP A 209 4.22 -9.34 -8.95
C ASP A 209 4.85 -10.74 -8.99
N GLN A 210 6.18 -10.84 -8.79
CA GLN A 210 6.89 -12.12 -8.75
C GLN A 210 7.37 -12.44 -7.33
N VAL A 211 6.96 -13.60 -6.80
CA VAL A 211 7.61 -14.22 -5.63
C VAL A 211 8.73 -15.14 -6.13
N HIS A 212 8.43 -16.04 -7.05
CA HIS A 212 9.45 -16.86 -7.69
C HIS A 212 10.11 -16.08 -8.83
N ASP A 213 11.42 -15.86 -8.72
CA ASP A 213 12.15 -15.16 -9.77
C ASP A 213 12.22 -16.03 -11.05
N ASN A 214 11.55 -15.57 -12.10
CA ASN A 214 11.65 -16.17 -13.44
C ASN A 214 12.53 -15.32 -14.38
N ASN A 215 13.10 -14.23 -13.88
CA ASN A 215 13.84 -13.24 -14.65
C ASN A 215 15.33 -13.54 -14.74
N THR A 216 15.97 -13.01 -15.78
CA THR A 216 17.44 -13.11 -15.94
C THR A 216 18.21 -12.14 -15.05
N HIS A 217 17.53 -11.10 -14.54
CA HIS A 217 18.08 -10.02 -13.71
C HIS A 217 17.04 -9.55 -12.69
N LYS A 218 17.48 -8.85 -11.64
CA LYS A 218 16.58 -8.21 -10.67
C LYS A 218 16.05 -6.88 -11.19
N SER A 219 14.90 -6.47 -10.67
CA SER A 219 14.29 -5.19 -10.97
C SER A 219 14.49 -4.19 -9.85
N LEU A 220 14.60 -2.93 -10.22
CA LEU A 220 14.90 -1.81 -9.35
C LEU A 220 13.70 -0.90 -9.26
N MET A 221 13.47 -0.37 -8.06
CA MET A 221 12.45 0.62 -7.83
C MET A 221 12.98 1.72 -6.93
N GLY A 222 12.61 2.97 -7.22
CA GLY A 222 13.02 4.10 -6.40
C GLY A 222 11.89 5.10 -6.27
N ARG A 223 11.76 5.70 -5.08
CA ARG A 223 10.82 6.78 -4.81
C ARG A 223 11.50 7.86 -3.98
N VAL A 224 11.27 9.11 -4.34
CA VAL A 224 11.62 10.29 -3.52
C VAL A 224 10.33 11.02 -3.20
N GLY A 225 10.08 11.23 -1.91
CA GLY A 225 8.96 12.01 -1.40
C GLY A 225 9.39 13.44 -1.07
N ILE A 226 8.57 14.41 -1.45
CA ILE A 226 8.74 15.83 -1.16
C ILE A 226 7.45 16.34 -0.54
N TYR A 227 7.55 17.01 0.62
CA TYR A 227 6.43 17.53 1.39
C TYR A 227 6.65 19.02 1.63
N PRO A 228 6.22 19.92 0.72
CA PRO A 228 6.47 21.36 0.88
C PRO A 228 5.86 21.96 2.15
N ASP A 229 4.73 21.41 2.58
CA ASP A 229 3.98 21.80 3.78
C ASP A 229 3.18 20.60 4.31
N ALA A 230 2.35 20.81 5.33
CA ALA A 230 1.55 19.76 5.96
C ALA A 230 0.38 19.25 5.08
N LEU A 231 0.02 19.96 4.02
CA LEU A 231 -1.15 19.71 3.17
C LEU A 231 -0.73 19.40 1.72
N SER A 232 0.54 19.13 1.46
CA SER A 232 1.02 18.92 0.10
C SER A 232 2.07 17.83 0.08
N SER A 233 1.93 16.88 -0.84
CA SER A 233 2.95 15.86 -1.08
C SER A 233 3.15 15.65 -2.58
N ILE A 234 4.40 15.43 -2.96
CA ILE A 234 4.82 15.12 -4.33
C ILE A 234 5.74 13.92 -4.23
N SER A 235 5.49 12.90 -5.05
CA SER A 235 6.34 11.73 -5.14
C SER A 235 6.88 11.58 -6.55
N ILE A 236 8.19 11.39 -6.69
CA ILE A 236 8.80 10.96 -7.94
C ILE A 236 9.15 9.50 -7.78
N VAL A 237 8.56 8.63 -8.59
CA VAL A 237 8.79 7.19 -8.58
C VAL A 237 9.33 6.73 -9.92
N GLY A 238 10.21 5.73 -9.88
CA GLY A 238 10.81 5.13 -11.06
C GLY A 238 11.04 3.63 -10.86
N TYR A 239 10.98 2.92 -11.98
CA TYR A 239 11.20 1.49 -12.05
C TYR A 239 12.11 1.15 -13.24
N TRP A 240 12.95 0.12 -13.08
CA TRP A 240 13.80 -0.41 -14.14
C TRP A 240 14.12 -1.88 -13.92
N GLY A 241 13.83 -2.73 -14.89
CA GLY A 241 14.20 -4.14 -14.85
C GLY A 241 13.28 -5.01 -15.70
N PRO A 242 13.55 -6.33 -15.76
CA PRO A 242 12.68 -7.32 -16.38
C PRO A 242 11.43 -7.64 -15.54
N GLU A 243 10.40 -8.22 -16.15
CA GLU A 243 9.08 -8.49 -15.57
C GLU A 243 8.79 -9.99 -15.51
#